data_AF-A0A9C8H6X7-F1
#
_entry.id   AF-A0A9C8H6X7-F1
#
_cell.length_a   1.000
_cell.length_b   1.000
_cell.length_c   1.000
_cell.angle_alpha   90.00
_cell.angle_beta   90.00
_cell.angle_gamma   90.00
#
_symmetry.space_group_name_H-M   'P 1'
#
loop_
_entity.id
_entity.type
_entity.pdbx_description
1 polymer ?
#
loop_
_entity_poly.entity_id
_entity_poly.type
_entity_poly.pdbx_seq_one_letter_code
_entity_poly.pdbx_strand_id
1 'polypeptide(L)'
;MVNAFFGNFDLASLSIWSFWLFFAGLVFYLQRANMHEGYPLEDEMGNPAPNQGPFWVPETKTFKLPHGQGDLTVPNLLTDPRNKDLPLKKMTKNNGYPLEPTGDPMVDGVGPASWCARKDEPELDGRGHPKIQPMAALGGFKVSAGRDPRGMTVIAG
;
A
#
# COMPACT_ATOMS: atom_id res chain seq x y z
N MET A 1 -3.92 57.71 5.99
CA MET A 1 -3.93 56.81 4.83
C MET A 1 -4.69 55.56 5.25
N VAL A 2 -5.94 55.40 4.80
CA VAL A 2 -6.74 54.18 5.04
C VAL A 2 -6.45 53.22 3.91
N ASN A 3 -5.69 52.15 4.17
CA ASN A 3 -5.52 51.07 3.21
C ASN A 3 -6.83 50.29 3.16
N ALA A 4 -7.62 50.50 2.11
CA ALA A 4 -8.86 49.76 1.92
C ALA A 4 -8.54 48.28 1.69
N PHE A 5 -8.91 47.42 2.65
CA PHE A 5 -8.70 45.96 2.55
C PHE A 5 -9.46 45.33 1.37
N PHE A 6 -10.58 45.95 0.96
CA PHE A 6 -11.46 45.47 -0.12
C PHE A 6 -11.48 46.37 -1.37
N GLY A 7 -10.66 47.42 -1.44
CA GLY A 7 -10.70 48.40 -2.54
C GLY A 7 -10.24 47.85 -3.89
N ASN A 8 -9.48 46.74 -3.90
CA ASN A 8 -8.85 46.14 -5.08
C ASN A 8 -9.29 44.67 -5.31
N PHE A 9 -10.49 44.29 -4.87
CA PHE A 9 -11.01 42.94 -5.05
C PHE A 9 -11.83 42.83 -6.35
N ASP A 10 -11.45 41.89 -7.22
CA ASP A 10 -12.12 41.60 -8.49
C ASP A 10 -12.39 40.09 -8.67
N LEU A 11 -13.09 39.70 -9.74
CA LEU A 11 -13.42 38.29 -10.03
C LEU A 11 -12.17 37.40 -10.22
N ALA A 12 -11.06 37.94 -10.73
CA ALA A 12 -9.84 37.18 -10.92
C ALA A 12 -9.20 36.84 -9.57
N SER A 13 -9.16 37.83 -8.66
CA SER A 13 -8.68 37.67 -7.29
C SER A 13 -9.55 36.69 -6.49
N LEU A 14 -10.88 36.74 -6.62
CA LEU A 14 -11.78 35.72 -6.03
C LEU A 14 -11.45 34.32 -6.56
N SER A 15 -11.33 34.17 -7.88
CA SER A 15 -11.13 32.87 -8.53
C SER A 15 -9.85 32.19 -8.06
N ILE A 16 -8.73 32.92 -7.98
CA ILE A 16 -7.45 32.35 -7.55
C ILE A 16 -7.45 31.98 -6.06
N TRP A 17 -8.07 32.78 -5.19
CA TRP A 17 -8.17 32.44 -3.77
C TRP A 17 -9.12 31.27 -3.50
N SER A 18 -10.25 31.19 -4.22
CA SER A 18 -11.13 30.02 -4.17
C SER A 18 -10.42 28.75 -4.64
N PHE A 19 -9.62 28.84 -5.71
CA PHE A 19 -8.78 27.73 -6.15
C PHE A 19 -7.80 27.28 -5.06
N TRP A 20 -7.09 28.20 -4.41
CA TRP A 20 -6.15 27.84 -3.34
C TRP A 20 -6.82 27.20 -2.14
N LEU A 21 -8.01 27.68 -1.76
CA LEU A 21 -8.80 27.07 -0.68
C LEU A 21 -9.24 25.65 -1.05
N PHE A 22 -9.77 25.47 -2.27
CA PHE A 22 -10.11 24.14 -2.79
C PHE A 22 -8.88 23.22 -2.82
N PHE A 23 -7.76 23.71 -3.34
CA PHE A 23 -6.52 22.94 -3.49
C PHE A 23 -5.95 22.52 -2.13
N ALA A 24 -5.93 23.43 -1.14
CA ALA A 24 -5.53 23.09 0.22
C ALA A 24 -6.47 22.02 0.83
N GLY A 25 -7.77 22.14 0.58
CA GLY A 25 -8.76 21.11 0.96
C GLY A 25 -8.52 19.77 0.27
N LEU A 26 -8.16 19.77 -1.01
CA LEU A 26 -7.83 18.56 -1.77
C LEU A 26 -6.57 17.88 -1.21
N VAL A 27 -5.52 18.65 -0.91
CA VAL A 27 -4.29 18.13 -0.29
C VAL A 27 -4.61 17.49 1.07
N PHE A 28 -5.41 18.17 1.90
CA PHE A 28 -5.87 17.62 3.18
C PHE A 28 -6.64 16.29 2.99
N TYR A 29 -7.57 16.25 2.04
CA TYR A 29 -8.35 15.05 1.74
C TYR A 29 -7.46 13.89 1.27
N LEU A 30 -6.60 14.13 0.28
CA LEU A 30 -5.70 13.11 -0.28
C LEU A 30 -4.73 12.58 0.76
N GLN A 31 -4.17 13.47 1.59
CA GLN A 31 -3.27 13.05 2.65
C GLN A 31 -3.95 12.11 3.64
N ARG A 32 -5.20 12.40 4.04
CA ARG A 32 -5.97 11.47 4.90
C ARG A 32 -6.39 10.20 4.17
N ALA A 33 -6.73 10.28 2.88
CA ALA A 33 -7.08 9.11 2.08
C ALA A 33 -5.90 8.11 1.97
N ASN A 34 -4.66 8.62 1.88
CA ASN A 34 -3.44 7.79 1.85
C ASN A 34 -3.16 7.05 3.18
N MET A 35 -3.85 7.39 4.27
CA MET A 35 -3.59 6.85 5.61
C MET A 35 -4.50 5.66 6.01
N HIS A 36 -5.16 5.00 5.06
CA HIS A 36 -5.99 3.82 5.36
C HIS A 36 -5.19 2.53 5.54
N GLU A 37 -3.90 2.52 5.15
CA GLU A 37 -3.00 1.37 5.25
C GLU A 37 -1.63 1.82 5.75
N GLY A 38 -0.96 0.98 6.55
CA GLY A 38 0.38 1.27 7.09
C GLY A 38 0.42 2.33 8.20
N TYR A 39 -0.74 2.67 8.78
CA TYR A 39 -0.88 3.56 9.93
C TYR A 39 -1.52 2.83 11.12
N PRO A 40 -1.21 3.23 12.37
CA PRO A 40 -0.25 4.26 12.76
C PRO A 40 1.20 3.88 12.43
N LEU A 41 2.08 4.89 12.36
CA LEU A 41 3.49 4.67 12.07
C LEU A 41 4.18 4.02 13.27
N GLU A 42 5.06 3.06 13.00
CA GLU A 42 5.87 2.35 13.98
C GLU A 42 7.35 2.62 13.76
N ASP A 43 8.16 2.46 14.80
CA ASP A 43 9.60 2.37 14.69
C ASP A 43 10.05 0.94 14.33
N GLU A 44 11.35 0.73 14.15
CA GLU A 44 11.92 -0.57 13.78
C GLU A 44 11.72 -1.68 14.83
N MET A 45 11.26 -1.34 16.04
CA MET A 45 10.95 -2.27 17.12
C MET A 45 9.45 -2.47 17.29
N GLY A 46 8.61 -1.88 16.42
CA GLY A 46 7.16 -1.95 16.50
C GLY A 46 6.56 -1.02 17.56
N ASN A 47 7.34 -0.10 18.14
CA ASN A 47 6.80 0.91 19.05
C ASN A 47 6.15 2.04 18.23
N PRO A 48 5.20 2.80 18.79
CA PRO A 48 4.66 3.98 18.12
C PRO A 48 5.77 4.95 17.71
N ALA A 49 5.81 5.33 16.43
CA ALA A 49 6.78 6.30 15.95
C ALA A 49 6.61 7.64 16.67
N PRO A 50 7.71 8.34 16.99
CA PRO A 50 7.66 9.60 17.76
C PRO A 50 6.93 10.74 17.03
N ASN A 51 6.77 10.64 15.71
CA ASN A 51 6.02 11.59 14.90
C ASN A 51 5.05 10.83 13.97
N GLN A 52 3.74 11.02 14.18
CA GLN A 52 2.68 10.43 13.36
C GLN A 52 2.29 11.31 12.15
N GLY A 53 2.93 12.47 12.01
CA GLY A 53 2.57 13.50 11.05
C GLY A 53 1.49 14.45 11.57
N PRO A 54 1.13 15.47 10.78
CA PRO A 54 0.24 16.55 11.21
C PRO A 54 -1.26 16.19 11.13
N PHE A 55 -1.61 15.03 10.58
CA PHE A 55 -2.99 14.60 10.38
C PHE A 55 -3.28 13.35 11.22
N TRP A 56 -4.50 13.25 11.73
CA TRP A 56 -4.98 12.06 12.40
C TRP A 56 -5.47 11.02 11.39
N VAL A 57 -5.46 9.76 11.82
CA VAL A 57 -5.94 8.61 11.04
C VAL A 57 -7.38 8.87 10.55
N PRO A 58 -7.71 8.54 9.29
CA PRO A 58 -9.05 8.72 8.72
C PRO A 58 -10.10 7.86 9.41
N GLU A 59 -11.36 8.21 9.19
CA GLU A 59 -12.48 7.31 9.50
C GLU A 59 -12.39 6.03 8.67
N THR A 60 -13.01 4.97 9.16
CA THR A 60 -12.96 3.68 8.47
C THR A 60 -13.79 3.69 7.19
N LYS A 61 -13.27 2.99 6.18
CA LYS A 61 -13.91 2.71 4.91
C LYS A 61 -14.10 1.20 4.78
N THR A 62 -15.30 0.80 4.36
CA THR A 62 -15.63 -0.61 4.13
C THR A 62 -15.76 -0.91 2.64
N PHE A 63 -15.05 -1.93 2.19
CA PHE A 63 -15.15 -2.52 0.86
C PHE A 63 -15.96 -3.82 0.93
N LYS A 64 -17.04 -3.89 0.16
CA LYS A 64 -17.80 -5.13 -0.01
C LYS A 64 -17.11 -6.00 -1.04
N LEU A 65 -16.60 -7.16 -0.63
CA LEU A 65 -15.86 -8.04 -1.51
C LEU A 65 -16.84 -8.86 -2.40
N PRO A 66 -16.48 -9.11 -3.66
CA PRO A 66 -17.32 -9.90 -4.56
C PRO A 66 -17.43 -11.36 -4.10
N HIS A 67 -18.37 -12.09 -4.70
CA HIS A 67 -18.51 -13.54 -4.51
C HIS A 67 -18.73 -13.99 -3.06
N GLY A 68 -19.31 -13.14 -2.22
CA GLY A 68 -19.63 -13.46 -0.83
C GLY A 68 -18.43 -13.54 0.11
N GLN A 69 -17.28 -12.98 -0.28
CA GLN A 69 -16.05 -12.98 0.53
C GLN A 69 -16.09 -12.03 1.76
N GLY A 70 -17.26 -11.45 2.04
CA GLY A 70 -17.50 -10.55 3.16
C GLY A 70 -17.05 -9.11 2.90
N ASP A 71 -16.78 -8.39 3.98
CA ASP A 71 -16.42 -6.98 3.96
C ASP A 71 -14.98 -6.79 4.48
N LEU A 72 -14.23 -5.88 3.85
CA LEU A 72 -12.92 -5.41 4.31
C LEU A 72 -13.04 -3.97 4.77
N THR A 73 -12.83 -3.72 6.06
CA THR A 73 -12.82 -2.38 6.64
C THR A 73 -11.40 -1.94 6.93
N VAL A 74 -11.02 -0.74 6.50
CA VAL A 74 -9.69 -0.14 6.72
C VAL A 74 -9.83 1.31 7.18
N PRO A 75 -8.90 1.86 7.99
CA PRO A 75 -7.80 1.17 8.65
C PRO A 75 -8.31 0.15 9.69
N ASN A 76 -7.66 -1.01 9.79
CA ASN A 76 -8.06 -2.12 10.67
C ASN A 76 -7.11 -2.36 11.85
N LEU A 77 -6.01 -1.60 11.95
CA LEU A 77 -4.96 -1.73 12.97
C LEU A 77 -4.33 -3.14 13.04
N LEU A 78 -4.45 -3.93 11.97
CA LEU A 78 -3.83 -5.24 11.89
C LEU A 78 -2.42 -5.10 11.31
N THR A 79 -1.46 -5.78 11.93
CA THR A 79 -0.10 -5.92 11.42
C THR A 79 0.06 -7.31 10.80
N ASP A 80 1.07 -7.49 9.94
CA ASP A 80 1.38 -8.80 9.39
C ASP A 80 1.77 -9.74 10.54
N PRO A 81 1.15 -10.93 10.68
CA PRO A 81 1.45 -11.87 11.76
C PRO A 81 2.93 -12.27 11.83
N ARG A 82 3.67 -12.19 10.71
CA ARG A 82 5.11 -12.51 10.65
C ARG A 82 5.98 -11.46 11.34
N ASN A 83 5.49 -10.23 11.52
CA ASN A 83 6.27 -9.14 12.12
C ASN A 83 6.73 -9.43 13.56
N LYS A 84 6.12 -10.41 14.23
CA LYS A 84 6.50 -10.82 15.60
C LYS A 84 7.89 -11.43 15.69
N ASP A 85 8.28 -12.21 14.67
CA ASP A 85 9.43 -13.11 14.74
C ASP A 85 10.27 -13.08 13.44
N LEU A 86 10.52 -11.88 12.89
CA LEU A 86 11.39 -11.75 11.72
C LEU A 86 12.87 -11.93 12.12
N PRO A 87 13.66 -12.72 11.36
CA PRO A 87 15.09 -12.93 11.62
C PRO A 87 15.92 -11.72 11.15
N LEU A 88 15.70 -10.58 11.81
CA LEU A 88 16.38 -9.31 11.57
C LEU A 88 16.92 -8.75 12.89
N LYS A 89 18.11 -8.15 12.83
CA LYS A 89 18.70 -7.43 13.97
C LYS A 89 19.13 -6.03 13.57
N LYS A 90 19.15 -5.11 14.54
CA LYS A 90 19.78 -3.81 14.35
C LYS A 90 21.29 -3.93 14.34
N MET A 91 21.94 -3.17 13.46
CA MET A 91 23.39 -3.03 13.44
C MET A 91 23.90 -2.04 14.50
N THR A 92 23.05 -1.08 14.89
CA THR A 92 23.38 -0.06 15.89
C THR A 92 22.20 0.14 16.85
N LYS A 93 22.41 0.88 17.94
CA LYS A 93 21.31 1.25 18.85
C LYS A 93 20.38 2.32 18.28
N ASN A 94 20.80 3.00 17.20
CA ASN A 94 20.09 4.13 16.65
C ASN A 94 19.11 3.67 15.57
N ASN A 95 17.93 4.31 15.52
CA ASN A 95 16.98 4.14 14.43
C ASN A 95 17.48 4.86 13.16
N GLY A 96 16.99 4.46 12.00
CA GLY A 96 17.32 4.96 10.67
C GLY A 96 18.39 4.16 9.94
N TYR A 97 18.99 3.13 10.58
CA TYR A 97 19.97 2.25 9.95
C TYR A 97 19.30 0.98 9.40
N PRO A 98 19.85 0.40 8.32
CA PRO A 98 19.39 -0.89 7.82
C PRO A 98 19.46 -1.99 8.89
N LEU A 99 18.53 -2.95 8.79
CA LEU A 99 18.54 -4.18 9.58
C LEU A 99 19.36 -5.26 8.85
N GLU A 100 20.06 -6.10 9.61
CA GLU A 100 20.83 -7.23 9.07
C GLU A 100 20.05 -8.54 9.28
N PRO A 101 19.89 -9.39 8.24
CA PRO A 101 19.36 -10.74 8.39
C PRO A 101 20.19 -11.57 9.37
N THR A 102 19.54 -12.36 10.22
CA THR A 102 20.22 -13.23 11.18
C THR A 102 20.35 -14.68 10.71
N GLY A 103 19.66 -15.06 9.63
CA GLY A 103 19.62 -16.41 9.07
C GLY A 103 19.95 -16.44 7.57
N ASP A 104 19.22 -17.26 6.81
CA ASP A 104 19.36 -17.34 5.36
C ASP A 104 18.37 -16.37 4.68
N PRO A 105 18.86 -15.23 4.15
CA PRO A 105 18.00 -14.22 3.55
C PRO A 105 17.21 -14.73 2.32
N MET A 106 17.61 -15.86 1.71
CA MET A 106 16.90 -16.45 0.58
C MET A 106 15.60 -17.17 0.98
N VAL A 107 15.49 -17.61 2.24
CA VAL A 107 14.35 -18.40 2.74
C VAL A 107 13.55 -17.62 3.79
N ASP A 108 14.22 -16.77 4.55
CA ASP A 108 13.67 -16.06 5.70
C ASP A 108 12.59 -15.01 5.35
N GLY A 109 12.49 -14.64 4.07
CA GLY A 109 11.45 -13.73 3.59
C GLY A 109 11.58 -12.31 4.15
N VAL A 110 12.82 -11.82 4.25
CA VAL A 110 13.17 -10.48 4.77
C VAL A 110 13.81 -9.61 3.69
N GLY A 111 13.77 -8.29 3.87
CA GLY A 111 14.34 -7.35 2.90
C GLY A 111 13.71 -7.54 1.50
N PRO A 112 14.51 -7.73 0.44
CA PRO A 112 14.00 -7.97 -0.91
C PRO A 112 13.15 -9.25 -1.07
N ALA A 113 13.28 -10.22 -0.17
CA ALA A 113 12.50 -11.46 -0.18
C ALA A 113 11.17 -11.34 0.61
N SER A 114 10.85 -10.16 1.12
CA SER A 114 9.64 -9.93 1.91
C SER A 114 8.36 -10.12 1.10
N TRP A 115 7.37 -10.73 1.74
CA TRP A 115 6.01 -10.89 1.22
C TRP A 115 5.00 -10.33 2.24
N CYS A 116 3.69 -10.56 2.09
CA CYS A 116 2.66 -10.25 3.10
C CYS A 116 1.75 -11.47 3.28
N ALA A 117 1.34 -11.77 4.52
CA ALA A 117 0.43 -12.87 4.84
C ALA A 117 -1.02 -12.59 4.36
N ARG A 118 -1.23 -12.70 3.04
CA ARG A 118 -2.54 -12.59 2.40
C ARG A 118 -3.41 -13.81 2.73
N LYS A 119 -4.73 -13.70 2.50
CA LYS A 119 -5.65 -14.83 2.61
C LYS A 119 -5.19 -15.99 1.72
N ASP A 120 -5.27 -17.22 2.24
CA ASP A 120 -4.95 -18.45 1.52
C ASP A 120 -6.14 -18.90 0.65
N GLU A 121 -6.58 -18.01 -0.24
CA GLU A 121 -7.69 -18.22 -1.18
C GLU A 121 -7.28 -17.65 -2.55
N PRO A 122 -7.67 -18.30 -3.66
CA PRO A 122 -7.35 -17.79 -4.98
C PRO A 122 -8.11 -16.48 -5.27
N GLU A 123 -7.47 -15.56 -5.99
CA GLU A 123 -8.21 -14.48 -6.64
C GLU A 123 -9.18 -15.08 -7.66
N LEU A 124 -10.44 -14.63 -7.64
CA LEU A 124 -11.47 -15.11 -8.53
C LEU A 124 -11.69 -14.15 -9.71
N ASP A 125 -12.03 -14.71 -10.87
CA ASP A 125 -12.50 -13.93 -12.02
C ASP A 125 -13.92 -13.39 -11.80
N GLY A 126 -14.46 -12.64 -12.76
CA GLY A 126 -15.82 -12.09 -12.67
C GLY A 126 -16.94 -13.15 -12.64
N ARG A 127 -16.62 -14.42 -12.90
CA ARG A 127 -17.56 -15.56 -12.86
C ARG A 127 -17.35 -16.46 -11.63
N GLY A 128 -16.38 -16.16 -10.78
CA GLY A 128 -16.10 -16.90 -9.55
C GLY A 128 -15.12 -18.06 -9.71
N HIS A 129 -14.41 -18.19 -10.85
CA HIS A 129 -13.37 -19.22 -11.01
C HIS A 129 -12.00 -18.68 -10.60
N PRO A 130 -11.05 -19.54 -10.17
CA PRO A 130 -9.66 -19.12 -9.94
C PRO A 130 -9.08 -18.39 -11.16
N LYS A 131 -8.58 -17.18 -10.97
CA LYS A 131 -8.12 -16.30 -12.04
C LYS A 131 -6.78 -16.74 -12.66
N ILE A 132 -5.86 -17.24 -11.82
CA ILE A 132 -4.54 -17.71 -12.26
C ILE A 132 -4.57 -19.24 -12.25
N GLN A 133 -4.39 -19.83 -13.43
CA GLN A 133 -4.40 -21.28 -13.63
C GLN A 133 -3.36 -21.69 -14.67
N PRO A 134 -2.83 -22.93 -14.62
CA PRO A 134 -1.94 -23.44 -15.67
C PRO A 134 -2.68 -23.53 -17.01
N MET A 135 -1.99 -23.26 -18.12
CA MET A 135 -2.58 -23.36 -19.47
C MET A 135 -3.17 -24.74 -19.78
N ALA A 136 -2.66 -25.81 -19.15
CA ALA A 136 -3.20 -27.17 -19.31
C ALA A 136 -4.67 -27.30 -18.86
N ALA A 137 -5.12 -26.47 -17.91
CA ALA A 137 -6.51 -26.44 -17.45
C ALA A 137 -7.41 -25.54 -18.31
N LEU A 138 -6.85 -24.80 -19.27
CA LEU A 138 -7.52 -23.73 -20.01
C LEU A 138 -7.56 -24.03 -21.51
N GLY A 139 -8.50 -24.90 -21.94
CA GLY A 139 -8.58 -25.38 -23.32
C GLY A 139 -8.74 -24.31 -24.42
N GLY A 140 -9.19 -23.10 -24.06
CA GLY A 140 -9.32 -21.98 -24.99
C GLY A 140 -8.06 -21.10 -25.14
N PHE A 141 -7.03 -21.32 -24.32
CA PHE A 141 -5.84 -20.47 -24.28
C PHE A 141 -4.75 -21.00 -25.21
N LYS A 142 -4.11 -20.09 -25.95
CA LYS A 142 -3.01 -20.40 -26.86
C LYS A 142 -1.98 -19.28 -26.87
N VAL A 143 -0.73 -19.62 -27.15
CA VAL A 143 0.32 -18.64 -27.47
C VAL A 143 0.00 -18.10 -28.86
N SER A 144 -0.40 -16.83 -28.94
CA SER A 144 -0.84 -16.21 -30.19
C SER A 144 0.32 -15.68 -31.05
N ALA A 145 1.44 -15.32 -30.43
CA ALA A 145 2.62 -14.78 -31.06
C ALA A 145 3.87 -14.98 -30.19
N GLY A 146 5.05 -14.88 -30.80
CA GLY A 146 6.32 -15.08 -30.13
C GLY A 146 6.73 -16.56 -30.03
N ARG A 147 7.80 -16.83 -29.27
CA ARG A 147 8.31 -18.19 -29.06
C ARG A 147 7.60 -18.81 -27.87
N ASP A 148 7.04 -20.00 -28.05
CA ASP A 148 6.39 -20.75 -26.98
C ASP A 148 7.41 -21.08 -25.87
N PRO A 149 7.19 -20.61 -24.62
CA PRO A 149 8.12 -20.88 -23.52
C PRO A 149 8.16 -22.35 -23.09
N ARG A 150 7.16 -23.16 -23.48
CA ARG A 150 7.13 -24.58 -23.13
C ARG A 150 8.28 -25.33 -23.82
N GLY A 151 9.06 -26.06 -23.02
CA GLY A 151 10.23 -26.80 -23.51
C GLY A 151 11.51 -25.98 -23.65
N MET A 152 11.50 -24.69 -23.33
CA MET A 152 12.73 -23.91 -23.23
C MET A 152 13.54 -24.31 -22.00
N THR A 153 14.87 -24.27 -22.13
CA THR A 153 15.79 -24.46 -21.01
C THR A 153 15.79 -23.23 -20.11
N VAL A 154 15.65 -23.43 -18.80
CA VAL A 154 15.86 -22.38 -17.79
C VAL A 154 17.35 -22.31 -17.48
N ILE A 155 17.93 -21.12 -17.59
CA ILE A 155 19.35 -20.86 -17.28
C ILE A 155 19.41 -19.97 -16.03
N ALA A 156 20.11 -20.42 -15.00
CA ALA A 156 20.40 -19.60 -13.83
C ALA A 156 21.57 -18.64 -14.12
N GLY A 157 21.57 -17.47 -13.48
CA GLY A 157 22.67 -16.50 -13.52
C GLY A 157 23.76 -16.77 -12.50
#